data_AF-A0A9P1FLE6-F1
#
_entry.id   AF-A0A9P1FLE6-F1
#
_cell.length_a   1.000
_cell.length_b   1.000
_cell.length_c   1.000
_cell.angle_alpha   90.00
_cell.angle_beta   90.00
_cell.angle_gamma   90.00
#
_symmetry.space_group_name_H-M   'P 1'
#
loop_
_entity.id
_entity.type
_entity.pdbx_description
1 polymer ?
#
loop_
_entity_poly.entity_id
_entity_poly.type
_entity_poly.pdbx_seq_one_letter_code
_entity_poly.pdbx_strand_id
1 'polypeptide(L)'
;MRFLRWDRALKICMDKSDSKNRWDSDPMILNQEAHELPPPKQRLALDFVEEAPFEIRMKLSPMWKYCFVQWHIYDAGLEAEERGVPLAVQLKDADLQADIESLRLLSDSGDLDQAATAEEWTWKMLHPLPEAGSMQPWTDEIASDLIRQGKEERHEGVIAFHEDSFDKAFWHSCQGLKLLASAPGGGPISKLRSELLKNKSAAALKLGLARIALSASNSALGINQSDEKAWYRKSCALEALKRFGEARQALGKAGLTPPPTTKTRKAKELQKDTKSSKLGAPGVGVPEFRELDPLLLSAFEELVFVEVGVDSITAVDLVRHLQGDLPNTPVSLSLVYEYPTVGEAISELLDRISAKKGDYLRGKMAGTMWRAMCNVLGHDPLKNRSRTGRKQVYTETQALDILSDLQEAYEEESFLKTSGEVARRAAFDQRSFLVSLKPKALEVQKPILRRLGYPGDSTGMRDLETAIIQVAKKSEKVKDKLKATRMALQGGENGMWTINVEQHPPWSDSNSMQLRAVLTKSDPFGPAHVNTNAVVAH
;
A
#
# COMPACT_ATOMS: atom_id res chain seq x y z
N MET A 1 9.45 46.59 7.48
CA MET A 1 8.37 45.98 8.27
C MET A 1 8.99 45.12 9.36
N ARG A 2 8.27 44.90 10.46
CA ARG A 2 8.72 44.05 11.57
C ARG A 2 7.84 42.80 11.59
N PHE A 3 8.45 41.62 11.53
CA PHE A 3 7.75 40.34 11.56
C PHE A 3 7.78 39.80 12.99
N LEU A 4 6.61 39.63 13.61
CA LEU A 4 6.45 39.28 15.02
C LEU A 4 6.87 37.83 15.29
N ARG A 5 6.54 36.88 14.41
CA ARG A 5 7.02 35.49 14.52
C ARG A 5 8.52 35.39 14.30
N TRP A 6 9.03 36.08 13.30
CA TRP A 6 10.47 36.15 13.05
C TRP A 6 11.23 36.64 14.29
N ASP A 7 10.76 37.72 14.91
CA ASP A 7 11.37 38.25 16.12
C ASP A 7 11.29 37.29 17.30
N ARG A 8 10.18 36.55 17.45
CA ARG A 8 10.05 35.50 18.46
C ARG A 8 11.03 34.36 18.20
N ALA A 9 11.11 33.87 16.96
CA ALA A 9 12.08 32.84 16.56
C ALA A 9 13.52 33.29 16.80
N LEU A 10 13.87 34.52 16.43
CA LEU A 10 15.19 35.11 16.67
C LEU A 10 15.49 35.23 18.16
N LYS A 11 14.50 35.63 18.97
CA LYS A 11 14.66 35.71 20.44
C LYS A 11 14.90 34.33 21.06
N ILE A 12 14.17 33.30 20.61
CA ILE A 12 14.35 31.91 21.06
C ILE A 12 15.72 31.40 20.63
N CYS A 13 16.11 31.66 19.38
CA CYS A 13 17.43 31.30 18.88
C CYS A 13 18.54 31.93 19.74
N MET A 14 18.44 33.22 20.04
CA MET A 14 19.45 33.96 20.82
C MET A 14 19.44 33.68 22.33
N ASP A 15 18.49 32.90 22.84
CA ASP A 15 18.42 32.57 24.26
C ASP A 15 19.48 31.51 24.63
N LYS A 16 20.55 31.98 25.27
CA LYS A 16 21.67 31.14 25.70
C LYS A 16 21.32 30.18 26.84
N SER A 17 20.15 30.32 27.46
CA SER A 17 19.71 29.39 28.51
C SER A 17 19.22 28.05 27.95
N ASP A 18 18.84 28.01 26.67
CA ASP A 18 18.37 26.81 25.98
C ASP A 18 19.35 26.40 24.86
N SER A 19 20.46 25.78 25.26
CA SER A 19 21.55 25.37 24.37
C SER A 19 21.19 24.23 23.39
N LYS A 20 19.91 23.85 23.30
CA LYS A 20 19.39 22.80 22.40
C LYS A 20 18.17 23.29 21.60
N ASN A 21 18.04 24.59 21.41
CA ASN A 21 16.99 25.14 20.56
C ASN A 21 17.16 24.68 19.09
N ARG A 22 16.09 24.76 18.28
CA ARG A 22 16.04 24.28 16.88
C ARG A 22 17.17 24.77 15.96
N TRP A 23 17.80 25.88 16.32
CA TRP A 23 18.85 26.52 15.53
C TRP A 23 20.21 26.52 16.23
N ASP A 24 20.39 25.72 17.30
CA ASP A 24 21.63 25.62 18.09
C ASP A 24 22.20 26.98 18.53
N SER A 25 21.30 27.93 18.80
CA SER A 25 21.62 29.33 19.09
C SER A 25 22.42 30.07 18.01
N ASP A 26 22.33 29.65 16.75
CA ASP A 26 22.95 30.29 15.59
C ASP A 26 21.92 31.02 14.70
N PRO A 27 21.92 32.37 14.68
CA PRO A 27 21.07 33.17 13.82
C PRO A 27 21.27 32.94 12.32
N MET A 28 22.48 32.52 11.90
CA MET A 28 22.73 32.21 10.50
C MET A 28 21.93 30.97 10.07
N ILE A 29 21.80 29.97 10.93
CA ILE A 29 21.00 28.76 10.65
C ILE A 29 19.52 29.13 10.54
N LEU A 30 19.00 29.98 11.44
CA LEU A 30 17.64 30.50 11.36
C LEU A 30 17.40 31.26 10.04
N ASN A 31 18.32 32.16 9.67
CA ASN A 31 18.22 32.95 8.45
C ASN A 31 18.27 32.09 7.19
N GLN A 32 19.19 31.13 7.14
CA GLN A 32 19.28 30.20 6.03
C GLN A 32 18.01 29.35 5.90
N GLU A 33 17.50 28.82 7.03
CA GLU A 33 16.28 28.02 7.02
C GLU A 33 15.06 28.81 6.53
N ALA A 34 14.93 30.08 6.93
CA ALA A 34 13.77 30.88 6.53
C ALA A 34 13.83 31.36 5.08
N HIS A 35 15.02 31.66 4.57
CA HIS A 35 15.17 32.17 3.22
C HIS A 35 15.34 31.08 2.16
N GLU A 36 15.95 29.94 2.48
CA GLU A 36 16.13 28.84 1.51
C GLU A 36 15.09 27.73 1.69
N LEU A 37 14.57 27.52 2.90
CA LEU A 37 13.64 26.46 3.33
C LEU A 37 13.83 25.13 2.58
N PRO A 38 14.60 24.16 3.13
CA PRO A 38 14.85 22.88 2.48
C PRO A 38 13.58 22.14 2.01
N PRO A 39 13.61 21.38 0.89
CA PRO A 39 12.43 20.72 0.32
C PRO A 39 11.59 19.87 1.31
N PRO A 40 12.17 19.11 2.27
CA PRO A 40 11.38 18.41 3.27
C PRO A 40 10.55 19.35 4.16
N LYS A 41 11.06 20.54 4.47
CA LYS A 41 10.36 21.56 5.26
C LYS A 41 9.32 22.30 4.43
N GLN A 42 9.56 22.51 3.13
CA GLN A 42 8.53 23.00 2.19
C GLN A 42 7.32 22.06 2.16
N ARG A 43 7.56 20.74 2.10
CA ARG A 43 6.50 19.73 2.15
C ARG A 43 5.72 19.77 3.47
N LEU A 44 6.40 19.91 4.61
CA LEU A 44 5.72 20.08 5.90
C LEU A 44 4.90 21.36 5.95
N ALA A 45 5.42 22.48 5.44
CA ALA A 45 4.65 23.73 5.32
C ALA A 45 3.37 23.52 4.49
N LEU A 46 3.48 22.80 3.37
CA LEU A 46 2.36 22.45 2.50
C LEU A 46 1.35 21.53 3.18
N ASP A 47 1.80 20.58 4.00
CA ASP A 47 0.91 19.72 4.77
C ASP A 47 0.19 20.51 5.88
N PHE A 48 0.91 21.40 6.57
CA PHE A 48 0.35 22.23 7.64
C PHE A 48 -0.72 23.20 7.15
N VAL A 49 -0.51 23.83 5.99
CA VAL A 49 -1.48 24.78 5.42
C VAL A 49 -2.80 24.12 5.00
N GLU A 50 -2.87 22.78 4.87
CA GLU A 50 -4.11 22.08 4.56
C GLU A 50 -5.17 22.24 5.66
N GLU A 51 -4.76 22.36 6.92
CA GLU A 51 -5.67 22.63 8.06
C GLU A 51 -5.91 24.12 8.29
N ALA A 52 -5.34 25.00 7.46
CA ALA A 52 -5.58 26.43 7.54
C ALA A 52 -7.02 26.77 7.12
N PRO A 53 -7.67 27.73 7.81
CA PRO A 53 -8.91 28.33 7.34
C PRO A 53 -8.81 28.84 5.90
N PHE A 54 -9.94 28.80 5.18
CA PHE A 54 -10.00 29.18 3.77
C PHE A 54 -9.49 30.61 3.53
N GLU A 55 -9.82 31.54 4.42
CA GLU A 55 -9.40 32.94 4.34
C GLU A 55 -7.88 33.08 4.37
N ILE A 56 -7.20 32.26 5.16
CA ILE A 56 -5.74 32.26 5.26
C ILE A 56 -5.14 31.67 3.99
N ARG A 57 -5.66 30.54 3.51
CA ARG A 57 -5.20 29.91 2.25
C ARG A 57 -5.32 30.86 1.07
N MET A 58 -6.41 31.63 1.00
CA MET A 58 -6.63 32.65 -0.01
C MET A 58 -5.60 33.77 0.04
N LYS A 59 -5.29 34.29 1.24
CA LYS A 59 -4.24 35.31 1.42
C LYS A 59 -2.86 34.79 1.04
N LEU A 60 -2.54 33.54 1.38
CA LEU A 60 -1.24 32.92 1.12
C LEU A 60 -1.06 32.52 -0.36
N SER A 61 -2.13 32.15 -1.06
CA SER A 61 -2.08 31.63 -2.43
C SER A 61 -1.21 32.45 -3.40
N PRO A 62 -1.32 33.80 -3.49
CA PRO A 62 -0.48 34.58 -4.42
C PRO A 62 1.00 34.62 -4.04
N MET A 63 1.34 34.37 -2.77
CA MET A 63 2.70 34.49 -2.22
C MET A 63 3.35 33.14 -1.93
N TRP A 64 2.63 32.02 -2.10
CA TRP A 64 3.05 30.69 -1.66
C TRP A 64 4.35 30.20 -2.30
N LYS A 65 4.73 30.79 -3.45
CA LYS A 65 5.97 30.49 -4.15
C LYS A 65 7.24 30.90 -3.37
N TYR A 66 7.16 31.80 -2.39
CA TYR A 66 8.34 32.28 -1.66
C TYR A 66 8.64 31.43 -0.42
N CYS A 67 9.90 31.02 -0.24
CA CYS A 67 10.32 30.18 0.90
C CYS A 67 10.02 30.84 2.25
N PHE A 68 10.21 32.16 2.35
CA PHE A 68 9.96 32.92 3.56
C PHE A 68 8.48 32.89 3.98
N VAL A 69 7.56 32.86 3.01
CA VAL A 69 6.11 32.72 3.26
C VAL A 69 5.81 31.32 3.78
N GLN A 70 6.36 30.29 3.15
CA GLN A 70 6.20 28.90 3.60
C GLN A 70 6.79 28.69 5.00
N TRP A 71 7.91 29.36 5.32
CA TRP A 71 8.56 29.26 6.62
C TRP A 71 7.66 29.73 7.77
N HIS A 72 6.87 30.81 7.58
CA HIS A 72 5.93 31.27 8.62
C HIS A 72 4.89 30.20 8.98
N ILE A 73 4.41 29.44 7.98
CA ILE A 73 3.46 28.35 8.19
C ILE A 73 4.15 27.12 8.77
N TYR A 74 5.35 26.80 8.30
CA TYR A 74 6.17 25.73 8.86
C TYR A 74 6.43 25.96 10.35
N ASP A 75 6.89 27.15 10.71
CA ASP A 75 7.21 27.53 12.08
C ASP A 75 5.97 27.53 12.98
N ALA A 76 4.85 28.07 12.50
CA ALA A 76 3.57 28.01 13.22
C ALA A 76 3.09 26.56 13.43
N GLY A 77 3.33 25.68 12.46
CA GLY A 77 2.96 24.28 12.58
C GLY A 77 3.81 23.48 13.55
N LEU A 78 5.12 23.72 13.59
CA LEU A 78 5.98 23.12 14.62
C LEU A 78 5.59 23.57 16.02
N GLU A 79 5.34 24.88 16.21
CA GLU A 79 4.88 25.42 17.50
C GLU A 79 3.54 24.78 17.93
N ALA A 80 2.64 24.52 16.98
CA ALA A 80 1.37 23.84 17.26
C ALA A 80 1.60 22.40 17.75
N GLU A 81 2.48 21.66 17.07
CA GLU A 81 2.80 20.27 17.41
C GLU A 81 3.52 20.15 18.75
N GLU A 82 4.48 21.05 19.04
CA GLU A 82 5.20 21.11 20.32
C GLU A 82 4.26 21.38 21.50
N ARG A 83 3.28 22.28 21.30
CA ARG A 83 2.28 22.63 22.33
C ARG A 83 1.11 21.65 22.38
N GLY A 84 0.99 20.75 21.41
CA GLY A 84 -0.15 19.84 21.28
C GLY A 84 -1.49 20.56 21.03
N VAL A 85 -1.47 21.75 20.42
CA VAL A 85 -2.68 22.51 20.09
C VAL A 85 -3.13 22.21 18.65
N PRO A 86 -4.44 22.24 18.35
CA PRO A 86 -4.92 22.05 16.98
C PRO A 86 -4.33 23.11 16.04
N LEU A 87 -3.81 22.67 14.90
CA LEU A 87 -3.11 23.53 13.95
C LEU A 87 -4.01 24.67 13.42
N ALA A 88 -5.28 24.38 13.16
CA ALA A 88 -6.27 25.38 12.77
C ALA A 88 -6.48 26.52 13.79
N VAL A 89 -6.17 26.28 15.08
CA VAL A 89 -6.19 27.31 16.13
C VAL A 89 -4.89 28.11 16.09
N GLN A 90 -3.73 27.45 16.00
CA GLN A 90 -2.44 28.12 15.93
C GLN A 90 -2.30 28.99 14.68
N LEU A 91 -2.85 28.57 13.56
CA LEU A 91 -2.84 29.35 12.32
C LEU A 91 -3.73 30.61 12.39
N LYS A 92 -4.56 30.77 13.42
CA LYS A 92 -5.32 31.99 13.72
C LYS A 92 -4.61 32.91 14.71
N ASP A 93 -3.38 32.60 15.12
CA ASP A 93 -2.58 33.45 15.99
C ASP A 93 -2.49 34.89 15.43
N ALA A 94 -2.69 35.87 16.31
CA ALA A 94 -2.76 37.28 15.91
C ALA A 94 -1.43 37.76 15.30
N ASP A 95 -0.32 37.28 15.83
CA ASP A 95 1.02 37.62 15.34
C ASP A 95 1.26 37.01 13.94
N LEU A 96 0.84 35.76 13.72
CA LEU A 96 0.92 35.15 12.38
C LEU A 96 0.06 35.91 11.36
N GLN A 97 -1.15 36.33 11.74
CA GLN A 97 -2.02 37.12 10.87
C GLN A 97 -1.39 38.48 10.49
N ALA A 98 -0.76 39.15 11.46
CA ALA A 98 -0.05 40.41 11.22
C ALA A 98 1.15 40.21 10.28
N ASP A 99 1.88 39.09 10.42
CA ASP A 99 3.00 38.75 9.55
C ASP A 99 2.53 38.42 8.13
N ILE A 100 1.45 37.64 7.97
CA ILE A 100 0.85 37.35 6.66
C ILE A 100 0.40 38.65 5.97
N GLU A 101 -0.18 39.59 6.71
CA GLU A 101 -0.58 40.88 6.18
C GLU A 101 0.63 41.73 5.76
N SER A 102 1.70 41.70 6.54
CA SER A 102 2.97 42.36 6.18
C SER A 102 3.61 41.73 4.93
N LEU A 103 3.61 40.40 4.83
CA LEU A 103 4.07 39.68 3.64
C LEU A 103 3.25 40.04 2.40
N ARG A 104 1.93 40.21 2.56
CA ARG A 104 1.04 40.65 1.48
C ARG A 104 1.42 42.03 0.96
N LEU A 105 1.65 42.98 1.85
CA LEU A 105 2.09 44.32 1.46
C LEU A 105 3.44 44.30 0.71
N LEU A 106 4.39 43.44 1.12
CA LEU A 106 5.66 43.26 0.41
C LEU A 106 5.50 42.55 -0.93
N SER A 107 4.53 41.64 -1.05
CA SER A 107 4.19 41.01 -2.32
C SER A 107 3.60 42.04 -3.29
N ASP A 108 2.73 42.91 -2.80
CA ASP A 108 2.06 43.94 -3.59
C ASP A 108 3.03 45.05 -4.04
N SER A 109 4.06 45.36 -3.24
CA SER A 109 5.13 46.30 -3.62
C SER A 109 6.19 45.69 -4.56
N GLY A 110 6.21 44.37 -4.74
CA GLY A 110 7.23 43.65 -5.51
C GLY A 110 8.52 43.37 -4.74
N ASP A 111 8.62 43.75 -3.46
CA ASP A 111 9.82 43.54 -2.65
C ASP A 111 10.12 42.05 -2.41
N LEU A 112 9.11 41.19 -2.46
CA LEU A 112 9.29 39.74 -2.37
C LEU A 112 9.90 39.10 -3.63
N ASP A 113 9.97 39.79 -4.77
CA ASP A 113 10.49 39.20 -6.01
C ASP A 113 11.98 38.84 -5.95
N GLN A 114 12.71 39.42 -5.00
CA GLN A 114 14.11 39.08 -4.72
C GLN A 114 14.27 37.91 -3.74
N ALA A 115 13.17 37.42 -3.13
CA ALA A 115 13.20 36.32 -2.18
C ALA A 115 13.37 34.96 -2.89
N ALA A 116 14.01 34.01 -2.21
CA ALA A 116 14.13 32.66 -2.76
C ALA A 116 12.77 31.99 -2.90
N THR A 117 12.65 31.16 -3.93
CA THR A 117 11.41 30.47 -4.28
C THR A 117 11.48 28.98 -3.95
N ALA A 118 10.33 28.44 -3.57
CA ALA A 118 10.12 27.02 -3.32
C ALA A 118 10.09 26.22 -4.62
N GLU A 119 10.01 24.88 -4.53
CA GLU A 119 9.87 24.02 -5.70
C GLU A 119 8.63 24.41 -6.54
N GLU A 120 8.81 24.56 -7.86
CA GLU A 120 7.80 25.11 -8.78
C GLU A 120 6.46 24.37 -8.74
N TRP A 121 6.49 23.05 -8.51
CA TRP A 121 5.28 22.23 -8.44
C TRP A 121 4.35 22.64 -7.27
N THR A 122 4.88 23.28 -6.22
CA THR A 122 4.09 23.71 -5.05
C THR A 122 3.35 25.03 -5.25
N TRP A 123 3.79 25.89 -6.18
CA TRP A 123 3.41 27.30 -6.23
C TRP A 123 1.90 27.51 -6.36
N LYS A 124 1.23 26.64 -7.10
CA LYS A 124 -0.20 26.74 -7.40
C LYS A 124 -1.08 25.84 -6.54
N MET A 125 -0.51 25.16 -5.55
CA MET A 125 -1.24 24.17 -4.74
C MET A 125 -2.28 24.79 -3.80
N LEU A 126 -2.18 26.10 -3.52
CA LEU A 126 -3.17 26.84 -2.74
C LEU A 126 -4.20 27.59 -3.58
N HIS A 127 -4.12 27.51 -4.91
CA HIS A 127 -5.11 28.17 -5.75
C HIS A 127 -6.51 27.60 -5.44
N PRO A 128 -7.51 28.47 -5.21
CA PRO A 128 -8.86 28.00 -4.93
C PRO A 128 -9.38 27.19 -6.11
N LEU A 129 -10.11 26.12 -5.80
CA LEU A 129 -10.85 25.37 -6.81
C LEU A 129 -12.07 26.18 -7.24
N PRO A 130 -12.44 26.16 -8.54
CA PRO A 130 -13.68 26.78 -8.99
C PRO A 130 -14.90 26.11 -8.32
N GLU A 131 -15.97 26.88 -8.17
CA GLU A 131 -17.22 26.38 -7.58
C GLU A 131 -17.85 25.29 -8.45
N ALA A 132 -18.38 24.25 -7.80
CA ALA A 132 -19.03 23.16 -8.51
C ALA A 132 -20.28 23.66 -9.25
N GLY A 133 -20.37 23.38 -10.54
CA GLY A 133 -21.48 23.83 -11.39
C GLY A 133 -21.34 25.27 -11.92
N SER A 134 -20.19 25.93 -11.68
CA SER A 134 -19.95 27.28 -12.19
C SER A 134 -19.73 27.34 -13.71
N MET A 135 -19.49 26.20 -14.37
CA MET A 135 -19.29 26.12 -15.81
C MET A 135 -20.64 26.14 -16.54
N GLN A 136 -20.88 27.19 -17.34
CA GLN A 136 -22.06 27.35 -18.18
C GLN A 136 -21.66 27.86 -19.57
N PRO A 137 -22.28 27.36 -20.66
CA PRO A 137 -23.28 26.29 -20.69
C PRO A 137 -22.68 24.91 -20.40
N TRP A 138 -23.47 23.99 -19.85
CA TRP A 138 -23.08 22.59 -19.64
C TRP A 138 -23.68 21.71 -20.73
N THR A 139 -22.85 21.16 -21.62
CA THR A 139 -23.27 20.27 -22.72
C THR A 139 -22.58 18.90 -22.61
N ASP A 140 -23.14 17.89 -23.29
CA ASP A 140 -22.56 16.54 -23.33
C ASP A 140 -21.16 16.52 -23.97
N GLU A 141 -20.90 17.42 -24.91
CA GLU A 141 -19.59 17.62 -25.55
C GLU A 141 -18.55 18.11 -24.53
N ILE A 142 -18.89 19.15 -23.75
CA ILE A 142 -18.04 19.68 -22.69
C ILE A 142 -17.79 18.62 -21.61
N ALA A 143 -18.84 17.87 -21.25
CA ALA A 143 -18.72 16.77 -20.29
C ALA A 143 -17.77 15.67 -20.79
N SER A 144 -17.90 15.27 -22.06
CA SER A 144 -17.03 14.26 -22.69
C SER A 144 -15.58 14.71 -22.75
N ASP A 145 -15.32 15.96 -23.16
CA ASP A 145 -13.98 16.52 -23.24
C ASP A 145 -13.32 16.66 -21.86
N LEU A 146 -14.06 17.09 -20.84
CA LEU A 146 -13.56 17.15 -19.47
C LEU A 146 -13.25 15.77 -18.92
N ILE A 147 -14.09 14.77 -19.20
CA ILE A 147 -13.82 13.38 -18.81
C ILE A 147 -12.57 12.86 -19.51
N ARG A 148 -12.38 13.18 -20.80
CA ARG A 148 -11.19 12.80 -21.57
C ARG A 148 -9.93 13.41 -20.96
N GLN A 149 -9.92 14.73 -20.75
CA GLN A 149 -8.77 15.43 -20.14
C GLN A 149 -8.50 14.95 -18.71
N GLY A 150 -9.53 14.76 -17.89
CA GLY A 150 -9.37 14.24 -16.54
C GLY A 150 -8.86 12.79 -16.50
N LYS A 151 -9.21 11.97 -17.49
CA LYS A 151 -8.65 10.60 -17.64
C LYS A 151 -7.19 10.64 -18.06
N GLU A 152 -6.81 11.58 -18.92
CA GLU A 152 -5.41 11.80 -19.32
C GLU A 152 -4.55 12.20 -18.13
N GLU A 153 -4.98 13.22 -17.36
CA GLU A 153 -4.27 13.63 -16.14
C GLU A 153 -4.18 12.48 -15.13
N ARG A 154 -5.23 11.67 -15.01
CA ARG A 154 -5.18 10.46 -14.19
C ARG A 154 -4.14 9.48 -14.71
N HIS A 155 -4.07 9.26 -16.01
CA HIS A 155 -3.14 8.32 -16.65
C HIS A 155 -1.69 8.74 -16.42
N GLU A 156 -1.36 9.99 -16.73
CA GLU A 156 -0.03 10.58 -16.50
C GLU A 156 0.34 10.53 -15.01
N GLY A 157 -0.61 10.84 -14.13
CA GLY A 157 -0.40 10.73 -12.68
C GLY A 157 -0.12 9.30 -12.21
N VAL A 158 -0.71 8.28 -12.84
CA VAL A 158 -0.43 6.86 -12.54
C VAL A 158 0.95 6.45 -13.05
N ILE A 159 1.32 6.87 -14.28
CA ILE A 159 2.67 6.63 -14.83
C ILE A 159 3.72 7.22 -13.89
N ALA A 160 3.59 8.51 -13.56
CA ALA A 160 4.50 9.20 -12.66
C ALA A 160 4.61 8.52 -11.29
N PHE A 161 3.51 7.96 -10.77
CA PHE A 161 3.52 7.23 -9.50
C PHE A 161 4.33 5.93 -9.58
N HIS A 162 4.28 5.22 -10.71
CA HIS A 162 5.06 4.00 -10.95
C HIS A 162 6.53 4.27 -11.24
N GLU A 163 6.87 5.48 -11.69
CA GLU A 163 8.24 5.96 -11.87
C GLU A 163 8.82 6.60 -10.59
N ASP A 164 8.18 6.37 -9.43
CA ASP A 164 8.52 6.97 -8.14
C ASP A 164 8.59 8.51 -8.13
N SER A 165 8.05 9.17 -9.16
CA SER A 165 7.93 10.62 -9.29
C SER A 165 6.66 11.10 -8.60
N PHE A 166 6.63 10.97 -7.26
CA PHE A 166 5.43 11.20 -6.46
C PHE A 166 4.94 12.66 -6.47
N ASP A 167 5.85 13.61 -6.65
CA ASP A 167 5.57 15.04 -6.85
C ASP A 167 4.75 15.28 -8.12
N LYS A 168 5.16 14.70 -9.25
CA LYS A 168 4.41 14.74 -10.52
C LYS A 168 3.07 14.02 -10.40
N ALA A 169 3.05 12.84 -9.78
CA ALA A 169 1.82 12.10 -9.55
C ALA A 169 0.79 12.90 -8.72
N PHE A 170 1.29 13.59 -7.68
CA PHE A 170 0.49 14.49 -6.87
C PHE A 170 -0.02 15.69 -7.68
N TRP A 171 0.86 16.30 -8.49
CA TRP A 171 0.53 17.43 -9.34
C TRP A 171 -0.57 17.09 -10.36
N HIS A 172 -0.42 16.00 -11.11
CA HIS A 172 -1.42 15.53 -12.08
C HIS A 172 -2.76 15.23 -11.41
N SER A 173 -2.72 14.62 -10.21
CA SER A 173 -3.95 14.38 -9.44
C SER A 173 -4.65 15.68 -9.04
N CYS A 174 -3.90 16.70 -8.61
CA CYS A 174 -4.43 18.04 -8.31
C CYS A 174 -4.97 18.74 -9.56
N GLN A 175 -4.27 18.65 -10.68
CA GLN A 175 -4.67 19.27 -11.93
C GLN A 175 -5.94 18.63 -12.48
N GLY A 176 -6.04 17.31 -12.50
CA GLY A 176 -7.27 16.60 -12.85
C GLY A 176 -8.44 17.00 -11.96
N LEU A 177 -8.24 17.14 -10.65
CA LEU A 177 -9.29 17.61 -9.73
C LEU A 177 -9.72 19.04 -10.03
N LYS A 178 -8.78 19.92 -10.37
CA LYS A 178 -9.05 21.31 -10.74
C LYS A 178 -9.85 21.41 -12.04
N LEU A 179 -9.49 20.64 -13.07
CA LEU A 179 -10.24 20.57 -14.32
C LEU A 179 -11.68 20.12 -14.08
N LEU A 180 -11.85 19.11 -13.23
CA LEU A 180 -13.17 18.58 -12.91
C LEU A 180 -13.92 19.39 -11.86
N ALA A 181 -13.35 20.41 -11.21
CA ALA A 181 -14.00 21.08 -10.09
C ALA A 181 -15.26 21.84 -10.49
N SER A 182 -15.25 22.50 -11.66
CA SER A 182 -16.36 23.31 -12.18
C SER A 182 -17.54 22.51 -12.71
N ALA A 183 -17.35 21.21 -12.98
CA ALA A 183 -18.43 20.35 -13.48
C ALA A 183 -19.52 20.12 -12.41
N PRO A 184 -20.77 19.84 -12.79
CA PRO A 184 -21.81 19.43 -11.85
C PRO A 184 -21.44 18.11 -11.14
N GLY A 185 -22.09 17.86 -10.00
CA GLY A 185 -21.95 16.61 -9.26
C GLY A 185 -22.69 15.45 -9.94
N GLY A 186 -22.12 14.24 -9.89
CA GLY A 186 -22.77 13.00 -10.30
C GLY A 186 -22.06 12.25 -11.44
N GLY A 187 -22.56 11.05 -11.75
CA GLY A 187 -22.19 10.29 -12.94
C GLY A 187 -20.70 9.94 -13.09
N PRO A 188 -20.21 9.80 -14.34
CA PRO A 188 -18.82 9.45 -14.64
C PRO A 188 -17.79 10.43 -14.07
N ILE A 189 -18.13 11.72 -13.98
CA ILE A 189 -17.26 12.76 -13.44
C ILE A 189 -17.04 12.55 -11.95
N SER A 190 -18.09 12.29 -11.16
CA SER A 190 -17.92 11.97 -9.73
C SER A 190 -17.07 10.71 -9.52
N LYS A 191 -17.23 9.68 -10.36
CA LYS A 191 -16.37 8.49 -10.29
C LYS A 191 -14.91 8.83 -10.58
N LEU A 192 -14.64 9.63 -11.61
CA LEU A 192 -13.28 10.07 -11.95
C LEU A 192 -12.66 10.95 -10.86
N ARG A 193 -13.43 11.88 -10.27
CA ARG A 193 -13.00 12.66 -9.09
C ARG A 193 -12.62 11.76 -7.93
N SER A 194 -13.41 10.73 -7.63
CA SER A 194 -13.09 9.77 -6.57
C SER A 194 -11.76 9.04 -6.83
N GLU A 195 -11.50 8.63 -8.07
CA GLU A 195 -10.23 8.01 -8.47
C GLU A 195 -9.04 8.97 -8.33
N LEU A 196 -9.18 10.23 -8.76
CA LEU A 196 -8.14 11.25 -8.64
C LEU A 196 -7.86 11.63 -7.17
N LEU A 197 -8.89 11.74 -6.32
CA LEU A 197 -8.73 11.97 -4.88
C LEU A 197 -7.97 10.82 -4.20
N LYS A 198 -8.28 9.58 -4.61
CA LYS A 198 -7.58 8.38 -4.20
C LYS A 198 -6.10 8.40 -4.61
N ASN A 199 -5.80 8.77 -5.84
CA ASN A 199 -4.43 8.89 -6.34
C ASN A 199 -3.66 10.04 -5.66
N LYS A 200 -4.30 11.21 -5.48
CA LYS A 200 -3.77 12.34 -4.71
C LYS A 200 -3.37 11.89 -3.29
N SER A 201 -4.25 11.15 -2.62
CA SER A 201 -3.96 10.63 -1.29
C SER A 201 -2.78 9.64 -1.29
N ALA A 202 -2.67 8.77 -2.28
CA ALA A 202 -1.53 7.85 -2.40
C ALA A 202 -0.20 8.60 -2.57
N ALA A 203 -0.16 9.57 -3.49
CA ALA A 203 1.03 10.37 -3.75
C ALA A 203 1.39 11.23 -2.52
N ALA A 204 0.39 11.83 -1.86
CA ALA A 204 0.58 12.58 -0.63
C ALA A 204 1.22 11.74 0.49
N LEU A 205 0.78 10.49 0.68
CA LEU A 205 1.41 9.58 1.65
C LEU A 205 2.88 9.31 1.33
N LYS A 206 3.23 9.12 0.05
CA LYS A 206 4.61 8.92 -0.39
C LYS A 206 5.48 10.17 -0.21
N LEU A 207 4.89 11.36 -0.32
CA LEU A 207 5.56 12.64 -0.07
C LEU A 207 5.62 13.04 1.42
N GLY A 208 5.03 12.26 2.33
CA GLY A 208 4.95 12.59 3.76
C GLY A 208 3.89 13.64 4.11
N LEU A 209 2.97 13.95 3.18
CA LEU A 209 1.89 14.94 3.33
C LEU A 209 0.65 14.28 3.97
N ALA A 210 0.72 13.96 5.25
CA ALA A 210 -0.28 13.14 5.93
C ALA A 210 -1.64 13.85 6.09
N ARG A 211 -1.67 15.16 6.36
CA ARG A 211 -2.92 15.94 6.48
C ARG A 211 -3.62 16.07 5.12
N ILE A 212 -2.87 16.33 4.06
CA ILE A 212 -3.41 16.34 2.69
C ILE A 212 -3.92 14.95 2.30
N ALA A 213 -3.19 13.89 2.63
CA ALA A 213 -3.63 12.52 2.37
C ALA A 213 -4.95 12.20 3.09
N LEU A 214 -5.09 12.63 4.34
CA LEU A 214 -6.30 12.47 5.14
C LEU A 214 -7.48 13.24 4.52
N SER A 215 -7.28 14.50 4.16
CA SER A 215 -8.29 15.37 3.52
C SER A 215 -8.76 14.79 2.18
N ALA A 216 -7.83 14.35 1.33
CA ALA A 216 -8.14 13.72 0.04
C ALA A 216 -8.89 12.39 0.21
N SER A 217 -8.50 11.56 1.18
CA SER A 217 -9.21 10.31 1.49
C SER A 217 -10.63 10.56 2.01
N ASN A 218 -10.81 11.54 2.91
CA ASN A 218 -12.13 11.93 3.39
C ASN A 218 -13.02 12.44 2.25
N SER A 219 -12.46 13.23 1.34
CA SER A 219 -13.16 13.72 0.15
C SER A 219 -13.58 12.56 -0.78
N ALA A 220 -12.70 11.56 -0.98
CA ALA A 220 -13.03 10.37 -1.77
C ALA A 220 -14.16 9.56 -1.13
N LEU A 221 -14.14 9.42 0.20
CA LEU A 221 -15.19 8.77 0.98
C LEU A 221 -16.52 9.54 0.98
N GLY A 222 -16.48 10.87 0.84
CA GLY A 222 -17.66 11.71 0.61
C GLY A 222 -18.38 11.37 -0.70
N ILE A 223 -17.64 10.88 -1.71
CA ILE A 223 -18.21 10.41 -2.99
C ILE A 223 -18.64 8.94 -2.89
N ASN A 224 -17.79 8.08 -2.33
CA ASN A 224 -18.08 6.66 -2.15
C ASN A 224 -17.68 6.18 -0.75
N GLN A 225 -18.67 6.05 0.13
CA GLN A 225 -18.45 5.68 1.53
C GLN A 225 -17.97 4.24 1.73
N SER A 226 -18.15 3.36 0.74
CA SER A 226 -17.71 1.96 0.80
C SER A 226 -16.38 1.72 0.09
N ASP A 227 -15.65 2.77 -0.29
CA ASP A 227 -14.38 2.61 -1.00
C ASP A 227 -13.26 2.14 -0.05
N GLU A 228 -12.91 0.87 -0.14
CA GLU A 228 -11.88 0.22 0.68
C GLU A 228 -10.50 0.90 0.53
N LYS A 229 -10.13 1.32 -0.68
CA LYS A 229 -8.84 1.99 -0.92
C LYS A 229 -8.79 3.36 -0.27
N ALA A 230 -9.90 4.09 -0.27
CA ALA A 230 -9.99 5.38 0.42
C ALA A 230 -9.94 5.20 1.95
N TRP A 231 -10.61 4.18 2.51
CA TRP A 231 -10.51 3.84 3.93
C TRP A 231 -9.09 3.41 4.34
N TYR A 232 -8.42 2.60 3.51
CA TYR A 232 -7.04 2.19 3.76
C TYR A 232 -6.09 3.40 3.77
N ARG A 233 -6.16 4.26 2.76
CA ARG A 233 -5.31 5.47 2.71
C ARG A 233 -5.60 6.44 3.85
N LYS A 234 -6.86 6.59 4.25
CA LYS A 234 -7.25 7.32 5.47
C LYS A 234 -6.56 6.73 6.71
N SER A 235 -6.51 5.40 6.83
CA SER A 235 -5.85 4.74 7.96
C SER A 235 -4.35 5.02 8.00
N CYS A 236 -3.65 4.95 6.86
CA CYS A 236 -2.23 5.26 6.76
C CYS A 236 -1.94 6.73 7.10
N ALA A 237 -2.80 7.65 6.64
CA ALA A 237 -2.68 9.08 6.94
C ALA A 237 -2.85 9.35 8.45
N LEU A 238 -3.85 8.71 9.08
CA LEU A 238 -4.09 8.82 10.52
C LEU A 238 -2.94 8.22 11.33
N GLU A 239 -2.34 7.13 10.88
CA GLU A 239 -1.16 6.52 11.50
C GLU A 239 0.06 7.44 11.42
N ALA A 240 0.32 8.05 10.26
CA ALA A 240 1.37 9.05 10.09
C ALA A 240 1.16 10.28 11.01
N LEU A 241 -0.09 10.65 11.27
CA LEU A 241 -0.47 11.69 12.24
C LEU A 241 -0.54 11.20 13.70
N LYS A 242 -0.10 9.99 14.01
CA LYS A 242 -0.11 9.37 15.35
C LYS A 242 -1.52 9.24 15.96
N ARG A 243 -2.58 9.25 15.15
CA ARG A 243 -4.00 9.07 15.54
C ARG A 243 -4.41 7.60 15.45
N PHE A 244 -3.73 6.74 16.20
CA PHE A 244 -3.82 5.28 16.08
C PHE A 244 -5.23 4.70 16.30
N GLY A 245 -6.02 5.30 17.19
CA GLY A 245 -7.38 4.86 17.47
C GLY A 245 -8.31 4.99 16.26
N GLU A 246 -8.24 6.13 15.58
CA GLU A 246 -9.01 6.39 14.36
C GLU A 246 -8.44 5.62 13.17
N ALA A 247 -7.10 5.48 13.10
CA ALA A 247 -6.45 4.67 12.07
C ALA A 247 -6.98 3.22 12.09
N ARG A 248 -7.06 2.60 13.27
CA ARG A 248 -7.60 1.24 13.42
C ARG A 248 -9.07 1.12 13.01
N GLN A 249 -9.89 2.13 13.32
CA GLN A 249 -11.28 2.16 12.88
C GLN A 249 -11.39 2.28 11.36
N ALA A 250 -10.58 3.14 10.75
CA ALA A 250 -10.53 3.29 9.29
C ALA A 250 -10.04 2.00 8.61
N LEU A 251 -9.02 1.35 9.18
CA LEU A 251 -8.49 0.07 8.69
C LEU A 251 -9.56 -1.04 8.75
N GLY A 252 -10.32 -1.11 9.85
CA GLY A 252 -11.45 -2.03 9.96
C GLY A 252 -12.54 -1.78 8.92
N LYS A 253 -12.84 -0.52 8.59
CA LYS A 253 -13.77 -0.16 7.51
C LYS A 253 -13.22 -0.45 6.11
N ALA A 254 -11.90 -0.53 5.96
CA ALA A 254 -11.25 -1.01 4.74
C ALA A 254 -11.29 -2.55 4.61
N GLY A 255 -11.95 -3.27 5.54
CA GLY A 255 -11.95 -4.73 5.56
C GLY A 255 -10.66 -5.35 6.11
N LEU A 256 -9.77 -4.52 6.69
CA LEU A 256 -8.48 -4.90 7.21
C LEU A 256 -8.54 -4.78 8.74
N THR A 257 -9.13 -5.76 9.42
CA THR A 257 -9.03 -5.80 10.89
C THR A 257 -7.81 -6.62 11.29
N PRO A 258 -6.95 -6.14 12.21
CA PRO A 258 -6.07 -7.06 12.92
C PRO A 258 -6.95 -8.05 13.71
N PRO A 259 -6.53 -9.32 13.87
CA PRO A 259 -7.31 -10.30 14.62
C PRO A 259 -7.68 -9.75 16.00
N PRO A 260 -8.87 -10.07 16.53
CA PRO A 260 -9.25 -9.62 17.86
C PRO A 260 -8.16 -10.09 18.83
N THR A 261 -7.51 -9.13 19.49
CA THR A 261 -6.60 -9.43 20.59
C THR A 261 -7.43 -10.11 21.67
N THR A 262 -7.37 -11.43 21.73
CA THR A 262 -7.93 -12.22 22.82
C THR A 262 -7.11 -11.97 24.08
N LYS A 263 -7.27 -10.79 24.70
CA LYS A 263 -6.98 -10.54 26.11
C LYS A 263 -7.97 -9.53 26.70
N THR A 264 -9.26 -9.86 26.58
CA THR A 264 -10.25 -9.46 27.58
C THR A 264 -10.64 -10.70 28.36
N ARG A 265 -9.76 -11.18 29.23
CA ARG A 265 -10.16 -12.07 30.32
C ARG A 265 -9.34 -11.77 31.57
N LYS A 266 -10.05 -11.18 32.54
CA LYS A 266 -9.74 -11.00 33.97
C LYS A 266 -8.81 -9.86 34.39
N ALA A 267 -9.30 -8.63 34.24
CA ALA A 267 -9.14 -7.65 35.32
C ALA A 267 -10.00 -8.11 36.51
N LYS A 268 -9.46 -8.94 37.42
CA LYS A 268 -9.93 -9.11 38.83
C LYS A 268 -9.15 -10.12 39.71
N GLU A 269 -8.10 -10.79 39.23
CA GLU A 269 -7.31 -11.71 40.07
C GLU A 269 -5.80 -11.44 39.94
N LEU A 270 -5.32 -10.34 40.52
CA LEU A 270 -3.95 -10.25 41.06
C LEU A 270 -3.79 -9.04 42.01
N GLN A 271 -4.67 -8.95 43.02
CA GLN A 271 -4.37 -8.25 44.28
C GLN A 271 -4.14 -9.30 45.36
N LYS A 272 -3.08 -10.08 45.20
CA LYS A 272 -2.44 -10.80 46.29
C LYS A 272 -1.10 -11.30 45.76
N ASP A 273 -0.09 -10.48 45.98
CA ASP A 273 1.19 -10.88 46.56
C ASP A 273 2.19 -9.75 46.35
N THR A 274 2.04 -8.77 47.23
CA THR A 274 3.12 -7.88 47.61
C THR A 274 4.15 -8.73 48.34
N LYS A 275 5.39 -8.83 47.83
CA LYS A 275 6.63 -8.44 48.55
C LYS A 275 7.90 -8.98 47.86
N SER A 276 8.92 -8.12 47.90
CA SER A 276 10.36 -8.39 47.65
C SER A 276 10.75 -8.48 46.17
N SER A 277 11.69 -7.73 45.61
CA SER A 277 12.80 -6.92 46.13
C SER A 277 13.22 -5.83 45.12
N LYS A 278 13.77 -4.73 45.66
CA LYS A 278 14.33 -3.56 44.96
C LYS A 278 15.52 -3.92 44.04
N LEU A 279 15.66 -3.24 42.88
CA LEU A 279 16.73 -2.28 42.52
C LEU A 279 16.86 -2.10 40.98
N GLY A 280 16.87 -0.83 40.53
CA GLY A 280 17.50 -0.38 39.28
C GLY A 280 16.58 -0.07 38.09
N ALA A 281 16.50 1.21 37.71
CA ALA A 281 16.00 1.70 36.41
C ALA A 281 17.18 2.30 35.62
N PRO A 282 17.01 2.76 34.36
CA PRO A 282 16.46 2.09 33.18
C PRO A 282 17.49 2.10 32.02
N GLY A 283 17.63 0.99 31.31
CA GLY A 283 18.40 0.91 30.06
C GLY A 283 17.46 0.65 28.89
N VAL A 284 17.41 1.58 27.94
CA VAL A 284 16.75 1.41 26.64
C VAL A 284 17.44 0.25 25.91
N GLY A 285 16.75 -0.88 25.80
CA GLY A 285 17.17 -2.05 25.03
C GLY A 285 16.28 -2.23 23.82
N VAL A 286 16.89 -2.12 22.64
CA VAL A 286 16.36 -2.55 21.33
C VAL A 286 15.71 -3.93 21.47
N PRO A 287 14.56 -4.24 20.81
CA PRO A 287 14.00 -5.59 20.86
C PRO A 287 15.01 -6.58 20.28
N GLU A 288 15.57 -7.45 21.14
CA GLU A 288 16.50 -8.51 20.76
C GLU A 288 15.86 -9.46 19.72
N PHE A 289 16.66 -9.75 18.69
CA PHE A 289 16.41 -10.79 17.69
C PHE A 289 16.14 -12.13 18.38
N ARG A 290 14.92 -12.67 18.22
CA ARG A 290 14.67 -14.10 18.49
C ARG A 290 14.91 -14.89 17.20
N GLU A 291 16.14 -15.38 17.02
CA GLU A 291 16.42 -16.42 16.03
C GLU A 291 15.70 -17.73 16.42
N LEU A 292 15.25 -18.49 15.42
CA LEU A 292 14.70 -19.83 15.62
C LEU A 292 15.81 -20.75 16.16
N ASP A 293 15.50 -21.55 17.17
CA ASP A 293 16.40 -22.60 17.68
C ASP A 293 16.84 -23.51 16.50
N PRO A 294 18.14 -23.85 16.38
CA PRO A 294 18.64 -24.76 15.33
C PRO A 294 17.88 -26.09 15.21
N LEU A 295 17.32 -26.63 16.30
CA LEU A 295 16.50 -27.85 16.27
C LEU A 295 15.08 -27.61 15.70
N LEU A 296 14.57 -26.38 15.80
CA LEU A 296 13.29 -25.97 15.22
C LEU A 296 13.42 -25.56 13.76
N LEU A 297 14.63 -25.23 13.30
CA LEU A 297 14.92 -24.84 11.92
C LEU A 297 14.62 -25.96 10.93
N SER A 298 15.11 -27.18 11.18
CA SER A 298 14.85 -28.32 10.28
C SER A 298 13.35 -28.66 10.23
N ALA A 299 12.70 -28.68 11.38
CA ALA A 299 11.26 -28.90 11.49
C ALA A 299 10.42 -27.80 10.82
N PHE A 300 10.95 -26.58 10.73
CA PHE A 300 10.33 -25.44 10.05
C PHE A 300 10.49 -25.52 8.54
N GLU A 301 11.68 -25.86 8.04
CA GLU A 301 11.96 -25.97 6.61
C GLU A 301 11.17 -27.11 5.93
N GLU A 302 10.85 -28.18 6.67
CA GLU A 302 10.01 -29.28 6.18
C GLU A 302 8.52 -28.93 6.03
N LEU A 303 8.08 -27.77 6.56
CA LEU A 303 6.67 -27.38 6.51
C LEU A 303 6.24 -27.10 5.07
N VAL A 304 5.07 -27.63 4.73
CA VAL A 304 4.33 -27.27 3.53
C VAL A 304 3.44 -26.06 3.86
N PHE A 305 3.52 -25.01 3.05
CA PHE A 305 2.79 -23.75 3.29
C PHE A 305 1.29 -23.97 3.53
N VAL A 306 0.64 -24.77 2.69
CA VAL A 306 -0.79 -25.07 2.78
C VAL A 306 -1.16 -25.82 4.07
N GLU A 307 -0.27 -26.70 4.58
CA GLU A 307 -0.51 -27.48 5.81
C GLU A 307 -0.58 -26.61 7.05
N VAL A 308 0.19 -25.52 7.07
CA VAL A 308 0.20 -24.56 8.19
C VAL A 308 -0.78 -23.41 8.00
N GLY A 309 -1.59 -23.47 6.94
CA GLY A 309 -2.68 -22.53 6.69
C GLY A 309 -2.35 -21.37 5.76
N VAL A 310 -1.20 -21.40 5.08
CA VAL A 310 -0.87 -20.44 4.02
C VAL A 310 -1.58 -20.89 2.73
N ASP A 311 -2.78 -20.37 2.54
CA ASP A 311 -3.57 -20.47 1.31
C ASP A 311 -3.18 -19.40 0.28
N SER A 312 -3.82 -19.40 -0.90
CA SER A 312 -3.45 -18.50 -1.98
C SER A 312 -3.53 -17.01 -1.63
N ILE A 313 -4.43 -16.61 -0.73
CA ILE A 313 -4.60 -15.22 -0.32
C ILE A 313 -3.49 -14.84 0.66
N THR A 314 -3.28 -15.68 1.66
CA THR A 314 -2.24 -15.47 2.68
C THR A 314 -0.83 -15.59 2.11
N ALA A 315 -0.63 -16.36 1.03
CA ALA A 315 0.62 -16.40 0.27
C ALA A 315 0.99 -15.04 -0.33
N VAL A 316 0.01 -14.27 -0.84
CA VAL A 316 0.26 -12.91 -1.36
C VAL A 316 0.68 -11.97 -0.22
N ASP A 317 0.00 -12.05 0.92
CA ASP A 317 0.33 -11.25 2.10
C ASP A 317 1.72 -11.64 2.67
N LEU A 318 2.08 -12.94 2.62
CA LEU A 318 3.40 -13.45 2.99
C LEU A 318 4.50 -12.87 2.11
N VAL A 319 4.32 -12.90 0.77
CA VAL A 319 5.29 -12.32 -0.16
C VAL A 319 5.45 -10.81 0.08
N ARG A 320 4.36 -10.08 0.37
CA ARG A 320 4.45 -8.65 0.70
C ARG A 320 5.23 -8.39 1.98
N HIS A 321 5.06 -9.20 3.02
CA HIS A 321 5.88 -9.11 4.23
C HIS A 321 7.35 -9.43 3.95
N LEU A 322 7.64 -10.41 3.11
CA LEU A 322 9.01 -10.73 2.70
C LEU A 322 9.65 -9.59 1.90
N GLN A 323 8.92 -8.95 0.99
CA GLN A 323 9.39 -7.78 0.24
C GLN A 323 9.68 -6.58 1.17
N GLY A 324 8.88 -6.40 2.22
CA GLY A 324 9.13 -5.37 3.24
C GLY A 324 10.37 -5.65 4.08
N ASP A 325 10.58 -6.91 4.46
CA ASP A 325 11.73 -7.33 5.27
C ASP A 325 13.03 -7.47 4.44
N LEU A 326 12.91 -7.64 3.12
CA LEU A 326 14.01 -7.80 2.16
C LEU A 326 13.90 -6.79 1.00
N PRO A 327 14.08 -5.49 1.25
CA PRO A 327 13.83 -4.44 0.25
C PRO A 327 14.74 -4.52 -0.98
N ASN A 328 15.90 -5.18 -0.87
CA ASN A 328 16.88 -5.32 -1.95
C ASN A 328 16.87 -6.71 -2.62
N THR A 329 15.90 -7.57 -2.29
CA THR A 329 15.81 -8.92 -2.85
C THR A 329 14.55 -9.02 -3.73
N PRO A 330 14.68 -9.40 -5.01
CA PRO A 330 13.53 -9.61 -5.87
C PRO A 330 12.78 -10.89 -5.46
N VAL A 331 11.80 -10.75 -4.58
CA VAL A 331 10.91 -11.84 -4.15
C VAL A 331 9.83 -12.05 -5.21
N SER A 332 9.82 -13.22 -5.84
CA SER A 332 8.78 -13.59 -6.81
C SER A 332 7.41 -13.66 -6.14
N LEU A 333 6.37 -13.14 -6.81
CA LEU A 333 4.99 -13.32 -6.36
C LEU A 333 4.62 -14.82 -6.32
N SER A 334 5.14 -15.63 -7.24
CA SER A 334 4.91 -17.08 -7.35
C SER A 334 5.68 -17.93 -6.34
N LEU A 335 6.54 -17.34 -5.50
CA LEU A 335 7.49 -18.07 -4.63
C LEU A 335 6.83 -19.23 -3.86
N VAL A 336 5.72 -18.97 -3.18
CA VAL A 336 5.02 -19.98 -2.35
C VAL A 336 4.42 -21.12 -3.17
N TYR A 337 4.15 -20.88 -4.45
CA TYR A 337 3.47 -21.82 -5.34
C TYR A 337 4.45 -22.70 -6.11
N GLU A 338 5.56 -22.11 -6.55
CA GLU A 338 6.66 -22.82 -7.21
C GLU A 338 7.46 -23.68 -6.21
N TYR A 339 7.58 -23.19 -4.97
CA TYR A 339 8.34 -23.82 -3.90
C TYR A 339 7.40 -24.13 -2.72
N PRO A 340 6.70 -25.28 -2.76
CA PRO A 340 5.62 -25.59 -1.82
C PRO A 340 6.09 -25.81 -0.38
N THR A 341 7.39 -26.07 -0.15
CA THR A 341 7.98 -26.14 1.18
C THR A 341 8.75 -24.87 1.55
N VAL A 342 8.79 -24.59 2.86
CA VAL A 342 9.53 -23.46 3.42
C VAL A 342 11.03 -23.52 3.07
N GLY A 343 11.64 -24.70 3.14
CA GLY A 343 13.06 -24.90 2.81
C GLY A 343 13.40 -24.64 1.34
N GLU A 344 12.53 -25.06 0.41
CA GLU A 344 12.70 -24.77 -1.02
C GLU A 344 12.60 -23.26 -1.30
N ALA A 345 11.61 -22.58 -0.70
CA ALA A 345 11.45 -21.14 -0.85
C ALA A 345 12.63 -20.35 -0.27
N ILE A 346 13.16 -20.77 0.89
CA ILE A 346 14.38 -20.19 1.47
C ILE A 346 15.59 -20.39 0.56
N SER A 347 15.73 -21.58 -0.03
CA SER A 347 16.85 -21.89 -0.94
C SER A 347 16.83 -21.00 -2.18
N GLU A 348 15.64 -20.82 -2.79
CA GLU A 348 15.45 -19.90 -3.93
C GLU A 348 15.79 -18.45 -3.55
N LEU A 349 15.34 -17.97 -2.38
CA LEU A 349 15.65 -16.61 -1.92
C LEU A 349 17.15 -16.42 -1.67
N LEU A 350 17.85 -17.43 -1.15
CA LEU A 350 19.29 -17.38 -0.93
C LEU A 350 20.07 -17.38 -2.26
N ASP A 351 19.64 -18.18 -3.23
CA ASP A 351 20.26 -18.24 -4.56
C ASP A 351 20.14 -16.87 -5.27
N ARG A 352 19.03 -16.16 -5.09
CA ARG A 352 18.84 -14.78 -5.62
C ARG A 352 19.73 -13.71 -4.98
N ILE A 353 20.17 -13.91 -3.74
CA ILE A 353 21.04 -12.97 -3.03
C ILE A 353 22.53 -13.23 -3.35
N SER A 354 22.84 -14.22 -4.21
CA SER A 354 24.23 -14.61 -4.57
C SER A 354 25.13 -14.83 -3.34
N ALA A 355 24.55 -15.21 -2.21
CA ALA A 355 25.29 -15.34 -0.97
C ALA A 355 25.83 -16.77 -0.80
N LYS A 356 27.03 -16.90 -0.22
CA LYS A 356 27.59 -18.23 0.11
C LYS A 356 26.61 -18.95 1.03
N LYS A 357 26.26 -20.22 0.68
CA LYS A 357 25.39 -21.14 1.44
C LYS A 357 26.00 -21.49 2.80
N GLY A 358 26.01 -20.53 3.73
CA GLY A 358 26.43 -20.73 5.12
C GLY A 358 25.22 -20.90 6.02
N ASP A 359 25.31 -21.81 6.99
CA ASP A 359 24.22 -22.14 7.93
C ASP A 359 23.68 -20.90 8.67
N TYR A 360 24.54 -19.92 8.94
CA TYR A 360 24.16 -18.64 9.55
C TYR A 360 23.17 -17.85 8.68
N LEU A 361 23.43 -17.74 7.38
CA LEU A 361 22.58 -16.94 6.49
C LEU A 361 21.24 -17.64 6.24
N ARG A 362 21.26 -18.97 6.17
CA ARG A 362 20.06 -19.81 6.09
C ARG A 362 19.20 -19.67 7.34
N GLY A 363 19.80 -19.70 8.54
CA GLY A 363 19.10 -19.45 9.80
C GLY A 363 18.46 -18.06 9.86
N LYS A 364 19.17 -17.01 9.39
CA LYS A 364 18.62 -15.65 9.30
C LYS A 364 17.44 -15.57 8.33
N MET A 365 17.57 -16.18 7.15
CA MET A 365 16.49 -16.20 6.15
C MET A 365 15.26 -16.96 6.66
N ALA A 366 15.48 -18.09 7.33
CA ALA A 366 14.42 -18.83 8.00
C ALA A 366 13.74 -18.01 9.10
N GLY A 367 14.50 -17.25 9.89
CA GLY A 367 13.96 -16.31 10.87
C GLY A 367 13.11 -15.21 10.24
N THR A 368 13.47 -14.72 9.05
CA THR A 368 12.66 -13.77 8.28
C THR A 368 11.37 -14.41 7.75
N MET A 369 11.47 -15.59 7.13
CA MET A 369 10.32 -16.35 6.67
C MET A 369 9.36 -16.68 7.82
N TRP A 370 9.89 -17.08 8.97
CA TRP A 370 9.14 -17.33 10.19
C TRP A 370 8.35 -16.13 10.68
N ARG A 371 8.99 -14.96 10.78
CA ARG A 371 8.33 -13.73 11.20
C ARG A 371 7.22 -13.34 10.22
N ALA A 372 7.51 -13.42 8.93
CA ALA A 372 6.52 -13.15 7.89
C ALA A 372 5.32 -14.12 7.99
N MET A 373 5.56 -15.42 8.21
CA MET A 373 4.49 -16.40 8.43
C MET A 373 3.71 -16.16 9.72
N CYS A 374 4.38 -15.78 10.82
CA CYS A 374 3.69 -15.42 12.08
C CYS A 374 2.79 -14.19 11.91
N ASN A 375 3.24 -13.19 11.14
CA ASN A 375 2.46 -11.99 10.84
C ASN A 375 1.19 -12.33 10.05
N VAL A 376 1.31 -13.23 9.07
CA VAL A 376 0.19 -13.64 8.21
C VAL A 376 -0.78 -14.59 8.92
N LEU A 377 -0.26 -15.59 9.64
CA LEU A 377 -1.07 -16.62 10.30
C LEU A 377 -1.62 -16.15 11.65
N GLY A 378 -1.02 -15.11 12.26
CA GLY A 378 -1.35 -14.65 13.61
C GLY A 378 -0.97 -15.64 14.72
N HIS A 379 -0.28 -16.73 14.38
CA HIS A 379 0.22 -17.73 15.32
C HIS A 379 1.53 -18.34 14.81
N ASP A 380 2.21 -19.02 15.72
CA ASP A 380 3.42 -19.80 15.45
C ASP A 380 3.07 -21.04 14.59
N PRO A 381 3.71 -21.23 13.42
CA PRO A 381 3.38 -22.35 12.52
C PRO A 381 3.84 -23.72 13.05
N LEU A 382 4.77 -23.81 14.02
CA LEU A 382 5.19 -25.09 14.62
C LEU A 382 4.28 -25.53 15.77
N LYS A 383 3.57 -24.61 16.44
CA LYS A 383 2.72 -24.93 17.61
C LYS A 383 1.41 -25.63 17.25
N ASN A 384 0.96 -25.56 16.01
CA ASN A 384 -0.35 -26.07 15.58
C ASN A 384 -0.25 -27.29 14.65
N ARG A 385 0.66 -28.23 14.94
CA ARG A 385 0.73 -29.54 14.24
C ARG A 385 -0.54 -30.38 14.38
N SER A 386 -1.47 -30.00 15.26
CA SER A 386 -2.68 -30.74 15.58
C SER A 386 -3.85 -30.40 14.66
N ARG A 387 -3.82 -30.85 13.41
CA ARG A 387 -5.06 -31.01 12.64
C ARG A 387 -5.02 -32.00 11.47
N THR A 388 -4.07 -32.94 11.46
CA THR A 388 -4.07 -34.00 10.46
C THR A 388 -5.00 -35.12 10.91
N GLY A 389 -6.29 -35.01 10.58
CA GLY A 389 -7.14 -36.20 10.43
C GLY A 389 -6.48 -37.17 9.44
N ARG A 390 -6.87 -38.46 9.46
CA ARG A 390 -6.33 -39.50 8.56
C ARG A 390 -6.21 -38.97 7.13
N LYS A 391 -4.99 -38.64 6.71
CA LYS A 391 -4.73 -38.12 5.36
C LYS A 391 -4.99 -39.26 4.38
N GLN A 392 -5.96 -39.09 3.50
CA GLN A 392 -6.17 -40.02 2.40
C GLN A 392 -4.91 -40.00 1.52
N VAL A 393 -4.28 -41.15 1.34
CA VAL A 393 -3.07 -41.27 0.54
C VAL A 393 -3.48 -41.63 -0.87
N TYR A 394 -3.12 -40.78 -1.83
CA TYR A 394 -3.38 -41.01 -3.25
C TYR A 394 -2.18 -41.68 -3.93
N THR A 395 -2.48 -42.55 -4.89
CA THR A 395 -1.47 -42.99 -5.86
C THR A 395 -1.18 -41.88 -6.86
N GLU A 396 -0.07 -41.99 -7.59
CA GLU A 396 0.26 -41.06 -8.68
C GLU A 396 -0.87 -40.93 -9.69
N THR A 397 -1.47 -42.07 -10.10
CA THR A 397 -2.60 -42.10 -11.03
C THR A 397 -3.83 -41.38 -10.48
N GLN A 398 -4.22 -41.66 -9.23
CA GLN A 398 -5.36 -41.01 -8.60
C GLN A 398 -5.16 -39.49 -8.47
N ALA A 399 -3.94 -39.04 -8.15
CA ALA A 399 -3.64 -37.62 -8.06
C ALA A 399 -3.76 -36.94 -9.43
N LEU A 400 -3.29 -37.58 -10.51
CA LEU A 400 -3.43 -37.06 -11.88
C LEU A 400 -4.89 -37.00 -12.33
N ASP A 401 -5.69 -38.00 -11.99
CA ASP A 401 -7.13 -38.04 -12.32
C ASP A 401 -7.87 -36.90 -11.63
N ILE A 402 -7.66 -36.72 -10.32
CA ILE A 402 -8.27 -35.62 -9.55
C ILE A 402 -7.85 -34.26 -10.09
N LEU A 403 -6.58 -34.08 -10.43
CA LEU A 403 -6.09 -32.83 -11.01
C LEU A 403 -6.67 -32.56 -12.39
N SER A 404 -6.97 -33.61 -13.17
CA SER A 404 -7.64 -33.49 -14.46
C SER A 404 -9.10 -33.10 -14.28
N ASP A 405 -9.82 -33.73 -13.35
CA ASP A 405 -11.20 -33.34 -13.00
C ASP A 405 -11.29 -31.86 -12.58
N LEU A 406 -10.35 -31.41 -11.73
CA LEU A 406 -10.29 -30.02 -11.29
C LEU A 406 -9.98 -29.08 -12.45
N GLN A 407 -9.05 -29.46 -13.33
CA GLN A 407 -8.68 -28.65 -14.49
C GLN A 407 -9.87 -28.49 -15.44
N GLU A 408 -10.58 -29.58 -15.77
CA GLU A 408 -11.78 -29.54 -16.61
C GLU A 408 -12.86 -28.62 -16.01
N ALA A 409 -13.07 -28.67 -14.69
CA ALA A 409 -14.01 -27.79 -14.01
C ALA A 409 -13.62 -26.30 -14.08
N TYR A 410 -12.33 -25.98 -14.20
CA TYR A 410 -11.85 -24.61 -14.36
C TYR A 410 -11.80 -24.15 -15.82
N GLU A 411 -11.71 -25.07 -16.78
CA GLU A 411 -11.71 -24.76 -18.22
C GLU A 411 -13.12 -24.63 -18.81
N GLU A 412 -14.15 -24.95 -18.02
CA GLU A 412 -15.56 -24.67 -18.35
C GLU A 412 -15.79 -23.19 -18.71
N GLU A 413 -16.45 -22.94 -19.86
CA GLU A 413 -16.73 -21.60 -20.39
C GLU A 413 -17.46 -20.71 -19.36
N SER A 414 -18.33 -21.30 -18.56
CA SER A 414 -19.09 -20.63 -17.50
C SER A 414 -18.17 -20.09 -16.39
N PHE A 415 -17.16 -20.87 -16.00
CA PHE A 415 -16.18 -20.49 -15.00
C PHE A 415 -15.18 -19.48 -15.55
N LEU A 416 -14.70 -19.66 -16.79
CA LEU A 416 -13.79 -18.72 -17.45
C LEU A 416 -14.39 -17.31 -17.57
N LYS A 417 -15.65 -17.20 -18.02
CA LYS A 417 -16.39 -15.92 -18.05
C LYS A 417 -16.47 -15.28 -16.66
N THR A 418 -16.79 -16.10 -15.67
CA THR A 418 -16.91 -15.67 -14.27
C THR A 418 -15.58 -15.18 -13.70
N SER A 419 -14.49 -15.89 -13.98
CA SER A 419 -13.12 -15.52 -13.59
C SER A 419 -12.69 -14.21 -14.25
N GLY A 420 -12.95 -14.05 -15.56
CA GLY A 420 -12.66 -12.82 -16.30
C GLY A 420 -13.45 -11.60 -15.81
N GLU A 421 -14.70 -11.77 -15.39
CA GLU A 421 -15.46 -10.71 -14.72
C GLU A 421 -14.88 -10.32 -13.36
N VAL A 422 -14.45 -11.30 -12.57
CA VAL A 422 -13.83 -11.07 -11.27
C VAL A 422 -12.51 -10.33 -11.43
N ALA A 423 -11.68 -10.72 -12.40
CA ALA A 423 -10.44 -10.04 -12.74
C ALA A 423 -10.66 -8.56 -13.11
N ARG A 424 -11.64 -8.29 -13.98
CA ARG A 424 -12.02 -6.92 -14.37
C ARG A 424 -12.49 -6.08 -13.18
N ARG A 425 -13.35 -6.62 -12.32
CA ARG A 425 -13.85 -5.90 -11.13
C ARG A 425 -12.76 -5.66 -10.09
N ALA A 426 -11.82 -6.59 -9.95
CA ALA A 426 -10.66 -6.43 -9.08
C ALA A 426 -9.61 -5.44 -9.63
N ALA A 427 -9.84 -4.86 -10.83
CA ALA A 427 -8.84 -4.08 -11.55
C ALA A 427 -7.49 -4.80 -11.65
N PHE A 428 -7.55 -6.14 -11.75
CA PHE A 428 -6.40 -7.03 -11.79
C PHE A 428 -5.47 -6.94 -10.56
N ASP A 429 -5.95 -6.45 -9.41
CA ASP A 429 -5.25 -6.60 -8.14
C ASP A 429 -5.35 -8.05 -7.64
N GLN A 430 -4.19 -8.68 -7.45
CA GLN A 430 -4.06 -10.12 -7.17
C GLN A 430 -4.81 -10.57 -5.92
N ARG A 431 -4.70 -9.82 -4.82
CA ARG A 431 -5.36 -10.18 -3.57
C ARG A 431 -6.87 -10.06 -3.70
N SER A 432 -7.35 -8.95 -4.28
CA SER A 432 -8.77 -8.69 -4.50
C SER A 432 -9.41 -9.71 -5.45
N PHE A 433 -8.66 -10.12 -6.48
CA PHE A 433 -9.03 -11.18 -7.41
C PHE A 433 -9.21 -12.52 -6.67
N LEU A 434 -8.20 -12.97 -5.93
CA LEU A 434 -8.24 -14.25 -5.21
C LEU A 434 -9.34 -14.28 -4.15
N VAL A 435 -9.54 -13.20 -3.41
CA VAL A 435 -10.63 -13.07 -2.42
C VAL A 435 -12.00 -13.25 -3.09
N SER A 436 -12.17 -12.64 -4.27
CA SER A 436 -13.44 -12.67 -5.01
C SER A 436 -13.64 -13.96 -5.82
N LEU A 437 -12.56 -14.61 -6.24
CA LEU A 437 -12.57 -15.86 -6.99
C LEU A 437 -12.81 -17.07 -6.08
N LYS A 438 -12.21 -17.09 -4.88
CA LYS A 438 -12.29 -18.21 -3.92
C LYS A 438 -13.70 -18.77 -3.69
N PRO A 439 -14.75 -17.96 -3.40
CA PRO A 439 -16.10 -18.51 -3.22
C PRO A 439 -16.67 -19.10 -4.52
N LYS A 440 -16.32 -18.55 -5.68
CA LYS A 440 -16.80 -19.03 -6.99
C LYS A 440 -16.10 -20.30 -7.43
N ALA A 441 -14.79 -20.38 -7.20
CA ALA A 441 -13.99 -21.58 -7.38
C ALA A 441 -14.49 -22.74 -6.50
N LEU A 442 -14.91 -22.43 -5.27
CA LEU A 442 -15.44 -23.45 -4.37
C LEU A 442 -16.74 -24.08 -4.92
N GLU A 443 -17.59 -23.34 -5.63
CA GLU A 443 -18.81 -23.90 -6.23
C GLU A 443 -18.50 -24.98 -7.27
N VAL A 444 -17.49 -24.77 -8.11
CA VAL A 444 -17.05 -25.77 -9.12
C VAL A 444 -16.24 -26.91 -8.49
N GLN A 445 -15.58 -26.68 -7.35
CA GLN A 445 -14.84 -27.70 -6.61
C GLN A 445 -15.74 -28.66 -5.80
N LYS A 446 -16.90 -28.19 -5.32
CA LYS A 446 -17.81 -28.95 -4.44
C LYS A 446 -18.19 -30.35 -4.96
N PRO A 447 -18.54 -30.55 -6.25
CA PRO A 447 -18.88 -31.88 -6.77
C PRO A 447 -17.72 -32.87 -6.63
N ILE A 448 -16.50 -32.41 -6.93
CA ILE A 448 -15.27 -33.21 -6.86
C ILE A 448 -14.95 -33.54 -5.39
N LEU A 449 -15.02 -32.55 -4.49
CA LEU A 449 -14.79 -32.75 -3.06
C LEU A 449 -15.76 -33.77 -2.45
N ARG A 450 -17.06 -33.66 -2.79
CA ARG A 450 -18.09 -34.60 -2.32
C ARG A 450 -17.83 -36.03 -2.82
N ARG A 451 -17.43 -36.19 -4.09
CA ARG A 451 -17.08 -37.50 -4.68
C ARG A 451 -15.90 -38.14 -3.96
N LEU A 452 -14.93 -37.34 -3.53
CA LEU A 452 -13.73 -37.79 -2.82
C LEU A 452 -13.92 -37.95 -1.30
N GLY A 453 -15.10 -37.61 -0.76
CA GLY A 453 -15.40 -37.71 0.67
C GLY A 453 -14.88 -36.54 1.52
N TYR A 454 -14.44 -35.45 0.90
CA TYR A 454 -14.05 -34.22 1.60
C TYR A 454 -15.26 -33.33 1.92
N PRO A 455 -15.17 -32.50 2.97
CA PRO A 455 -16.11 -31.41 3.19
C PRO A 455 -16.19 -30.49 1.96
N GLY A 456 -17.40 -30.07 1.57
CA GLY A 456 -17.61 -29.15 0.45
C GLY A 456 -17.29 -27.69 0.78
N ASP A 457 -16.28 -27.46 1.61
CA ASP A 457 -15.84 -26.16 2.11
C ASP A 457 -14.35 -25.93 1.83
N SER A 458 -13.84 -24.75 2.19
CA SER A 458 -12.42 -24.43 2.00
C SER A 458 -11.46 -25.31 2.81
N THR A 459 -11.94 -25.98 3.86
CA THR A 459 -11.14 -26.92 4.66
C THR A 459 -10.93 -28.20 3.87
N GLY A 460 -11.98 -28.74 3.24
CA GLY A 460 -11.87 -29.93 2.39
C GLY A 460 -10.95 -29.71 1.19
N MET A 461 -10.99 -28.53 0.55
CA MET A 461 -10.05 -28.21 -0.53
C MET A 461 -8.60 -28.14 -0.05
N ARG A 462 -8.36 -27.59 1.15
CA ARG A 462 -7.02 -27.55 1.76
C ARG A 462 -6.50 -28.95 2.06
N ASP A 463 -7.35 -29.83 2.59
CA ASP A 463 -6.98 -31.21 2.91
C ASP A 463 -6.68 -32.01 1.63
N LEU A 464 -7.45 -31.79 0.56
CA LEU A 464 -7.19 -32.37 -0.75
C LEU A 464 -5.86 -31.86 -1.35
N GLU A 465 -5.65 -30.54 -1.37
CA GLU A 465 -4.41 -29.94 -1.90
C GLU A 465 -3.19 -30.44 -1.13
N THR A 466 -3.30 -30.55 0.19
CA THR A 466 -2.26 -31.14 1.04
C THR A 466 -1.94 -32.57 0.62
N ALA A 467 -2.96 -33.41 0.41
CA ALA A 467 -2.76 -34.80 0.00
C ALA A 467 -2.08 -34.90 -1.38
N ILE A 468 -2.45 -34.04 -2.33
CA ILE A 468 -1.85 -33.99 -3.67
C ILE A 468 -0.38 -33.51 -3.60
N ILE A 469 -0.07 -32.48 -2.80
CA ILE A 469 1.30 -31.97 -2.64
C ILE A 469 2.23 -33.06 -2.11
N GLN A 470 1.78 -33.93 -1.20
CA GLN A 470 2.59 -35.04 -0.68
C GLN A 470 2.97 -36.06 -1.77
N VAL A 471 2.12 -36.23 -2.79
CA VAL A 471 2.42 -37.05 -3.98
C VAL A 471 3.33 -36.28 -4.95
N ALA A 472 3.07 -34.98 -5.15
CA ALA A 472 3.88 -34.11 -6.01
C ALA A 472 5.35 -34.01 -5.55
N LYS A 473 5.62 -34.09 -4.23
CA LYS A 473 7.00 -34.16 -3.69
C LYS A 473 7.78 -35.40 -4.16
N LYS A 474 7.09 -36.43 -4.65
CA LYS A 474 7.68 -37.71 -5.09
C LYS A 474 7.57 -37.95 -6.60
N SER A 475 6.68 -37.23 -7.30
CA SER A 475 6.46 -37.37 -8.75
C SER A 475 6.44 -36.00 -9.43
N GLU A 476 7.39 -35.80 -10.34
CA GLU A 476 7.47 -34.58 -11.17
C GLU A 476 6.24 -34.43 -12.07
N LYS A 477 5.65 -35.54 -12.55
CA LYS A 477 4.44 -35.51 -13.38
C LYS A 477 3.25 -34.90 -12.64
N VAL A 478 3.08 -35.28 -11.37
CA VAL A 478 2.00 -34.73 -10.52
C VAL A 478 2.27 -33.27 -10.22
N LYS A 479 3.53 -32.87 -10.04
CA LYS A 479 3.93 -31.48 -9.83
C LYS A 479 3.63 -30.60 -11.06
N ASP A 480 3.96 -31.07 -12.26
CA ASP A 480 3.64 -30.37 -13.51
C ASP A 480 2.13 -30.26 -13.73
N LYS A 481 1.39 -31.35 -13.48
CA LYS A 481 -0.06 -31.33 -13.59
C LYS A 481 -0.70 -30.42 -12.54
N LEU A 482 -0.19 -30.39 -11.31
CA LEU A 482 -0.65 -29.48 -10.25
C LEU A 482 -0.42 -28.02 -10.65
N LYS A 483 0.71 -27.72 -11.30
CA LYS A 483 0.97 -26.40 -11.89
C LYS A 483 -0.11 -26.08 -12.94
N ALA A 484 -0.36 -26.97 -13.89
CA ALA A 484 -1.39 -26.78 -14.92
C ALA A 484 -2.81 -26.60 -14.34
N THR A 485 -3.21 -27.36 -13.32
CA THR A 485 -4.52 -27.19 -12.67
C THR A 485 -4.64 -25.84 -11.96
N ARG A 486 -3.57 -25.35 -11.32
CA ARG A 486 -3.53 -23.99 -10.74
C ARG A 486 -3.59 -22.92 -11.81
N MET A 487 -2.94 -23.15 -12.95
CA MET A 487 -3.00 -22.29 -14.14
C MET A 487 -4.43 -22.16 -14.66
N ALA A 488 -5.18 -23.27 -14.72
CA ALA A 488 -6.58 -23.25 -15.13
C ALA A 488 -7.47 -22.51 -14.12
N LEU A 489 -7.24 -22.70 -12.82
CA LEU A 489 -8.00 -21.99 -11.77
C LEU A 489 -7.81 -20.47 -11.83
N GLN A 490 -6.58 -20.01 -12.03
CA GLN A 490 -6.20 -18.60 -11.88
C GLN A 490 -6.02 -17.85 -13.21
N GLY A 491 -5.83 -18.56 -14.33
CA GLY A 491 -5.83 -18.05 -15.70
C GLY A 491 -4.48 -17.63 -16.32
N GLY A 492 -3.45 -18.49 -16.35
CA GLY A 492 -2.20 -18.19 -17.11
C GLY A 492 -1.04 -19.20 -17.00
N GLU A 493 0.01 -19.07 -17.85
CA GLU A 493 1.04 -20.10 -18.15
C GLU A 493 2.00 -20.52 -17.00
N ASN A 494 2.00 -19.83 -15.85
CA ASN A 494 2.87 -20.13 -14.69
C ASN A 494 2.13 -20.26 -13.34
N GLY A 495 0.82 -20.45 -13.35
CA GLY A 495 0.03 -20.77 -12.16
C GLY A 495 -0.23 -19.58 -11.25
N MET A 496 0.29 -18.40 -11.62
CA MET A 496 0.10 -17.10 -11.00
C MET A 496 0.36 -16.01 -12.06
N TRP A 497 -0.63 -15.65 -12.85
CA TRP A 497 -0.67 -14.36 -13.54
C TRP A 497 -2.09 -13.85 -13.46
N THR A 498 -2.31 -12.77 -12.72
CA THR A 498 -3.34 -11.84 -13.13
C THR A 498 -3.02 -11.47 -14.59
N ILE A 499 -3.96 -11.71 -15.51
CA ILE A 499 -3.90 -11.23 -16.90
C ILE A 499 -3.01 -12.08 -17.84
N ASN A 500 -3.55 -13.18 -18.36
CA ASN A 500 -3.37 -13.47 -19.78
C ASN A 500 -4.75 -13.76 -20.38
N VAL A 501 -5.32 -12.69 -20.94
CA VAL A 501 -6.49 -12.75 -21.80
C VAL A 501 -6.14 -13.61 -23.03
N GLU A 502 -7.06 -14.48 -23.37
CA GLU A 502 -7.16 -15.25 -24.62
C GLU A 502 -6.52 -14.53 -25.82
N GLN A 503 -5.75 -15.25 -26.62
CA GLN A 503 -5.06 -14.66 -27.77
C GLN A 503 -6.01 -14.06 -28.81
N HIS A 504 -7.31 -14.40 -28.84
CA HIS A 504 -8.28 -13.84 -29.78
C HIS A 504 -9.72 -13.77 -29.23
N PRO A 505 -10.23 -12.57 -28.89
CA PRO A 505 -11.61 -12.23 -29.25
C PRO A 505 -11.70 -10.92 -30.06
N PRO A 506 -12.81 -10.68 -30.79
CA PRO A 506 -12.93 -9.67 -31.86
C PRO A 506 -12.87 -8.19 -31.44
N TRP A 507 -12.54 -7.91 -30.18
CA TRP A 507 -12.61 -6.57 -29.59
C TRP A 507 -11.39 -6.35 -28.69
N SER A 508 -10.26 -5.95 -29.28
CA SER A 508 -9.07 -5.49 -28.53
C SER A 508 -9.23 -4.03 -28.11
N ASP A 509 -9.17 -3.74 -26.81
CA ASP A 509 -9.03 -2.36 -26.30
C ASP A 509 -7.61 -2.08 -25.78
N SER A 510 -7.16 -0.83 -25.93
CA SER A 510 -5.78 -0.39 -25.68
C SER A 510 -5.33 -0.49 -24.20
N ASN A 511 -6.28 -0.59 -23.26
CA ASN A 511 -5.99 -0.74 -21.83
C ASN A 511 -5.37 -2.10 -21.52
N SER A 512 -5.77 -3.15 -22.25
CA SER A 512 -5.21 -4.48 -22.09
C SER A 512 -3.75 -4.56 -22.59
N MET A 513 -3.40 -3.78 -23.61
CA MET A 513 -2.03 -3.69 -24.16
C MET A 513 -1.05 -2.92 -23.26
N GLN A 514 -1.47 -1.83 -22.62
CA GLN A 514 -0.60 -1.05 -21.73
C GLN A 514 -0.30 -1.78 -20.41
N LEU A 515 -1.28 -2.47 -19.84
CA LEU A 515 -1.05 -3.38 -18.70
C LEU A 515 -0.10 -4.53 -19.09
N ARG A 516 -0.20 -5.03 -20.33
CA ARG A 516 0.74 -6.01 -20.92
C ARG A 516 2.17 -5.49 -20.94
N ALA A 517 2.38 -4.24 -21.37
CA ALA A 517 3.69 -3.62 -21.50
C ALA A 517 4.36 -3.30 -20.14
N VAL A 518 3.57 -3.01 -19.10
CA VAL A 518 4.06 -2.79 -17.74
C VAL A 518 4.47 -4.10 -17.05
N LEU A 519 3.74 -5.19 -17.31
CA LEU A 519 4.07 -6.53 -16.79
C LEU A 519 5.24 -7.19 -17.53
N THR A 520 5.33 -7.07 -18.86
CA THR A 520 6.50 -7.57 -19.62
C THR A 520 7.79 -6.80 -19.33
N LYS A 521 7.70 -5.53 -18.87
CA LYS A 521 8.87 -4.79 -18.38
C LYS A 521 9.30 -5.18 -16.96
N SER A 522 8.42 -5.85 -16.20
CA SER A 522 8.71 -6.41 -14.87
C SER A 522 8.89 -7.94 -14.89
N ASP A 523 8.96 -8.52 -16.08
CA ASP A 523 9.28 -9.92 -16.32
C ASP A 523 10.80 -10.16 -16.16
N PRO A 524 11.25 -10.99 -15.20
CA PRO A 524 12.66 -11.36 -15.06
C PRO A 524 13.09 -12.45 -16.06
N PHE A 525 12.20 -12.98 -16.90
CA PHE A 525 12.58 -13.88 -17.99
C PHE A 525 13.03 -13.04 -19.19
N GLY A 526 14.34 -12.80 -19.26
CA GLY A 526 14.97 -12.22 -20.44
C GLY A 526 14.64 -12.98 -21.75
N PRO A 527 15.09 -12.47 -22.90
CA PRO A 527 14.74 -12.94 -24.26
C PRO A 527 15.18 -14.38 -24.62
N ALA A 528 15.49 -15.25 -23.65
CA ALA A 528 16.18 -16.51 -23.83
C ALA A 528 15.30 -17.79 -23.84
N HIS A 529 13.97 -17.70 -23.76
CA HIS A 529 13.12 -18.87 -24.01
C HIS A 529 12.64 -18.90 -25.47
N VAL A 530 13.28 -19.78 -26.23
CA VAL A 530 12.96 -20.10 -27.62
C VAL A 530 11.54 -20.66 -27.72
N ASN A 531 10.74 -20.02 -28.54
CA ASN A 531 9.40 -20.41 -28.96
C ASN A 531 9.43 -21.81 -29.61
N THR A 532 8.86 -22.82 -28.95
CA THR A 532 8.72 -24.18 -29.52
C THR A 532 7.41 -24.40 -30.28
N ASN A 533 6.59 -23.37 -30.49
CA ASN A 533 5.40 -23.45 -31.37
C ASN A 533 5.41 -22.33 -32.42
N ALA A 534 6.53 -22.20 -33.15
CA ALA A 534 6.49 -21.65 -34.49
C ALA A 534 5.75 -22.64 -35.41
N VAL A 535 4.43 -22.54 -35.46
CA VAL A 535 3.68 -23.06 -36.61
C VAL A 535 4.02 -22.14 -37.77
N VAL A 536 4.90 -22.61 -38.64
CA VAL A 536 5.12 -22.02 -39.96
C VAL A 536 3.78 -22.07 -40.69
N ALA A 537 3.31 -20.88 -41.10
CA ALA A 537 2.15 -20.75 -41.94
C ALA A 537 2.35 -21.50 -43.26
N HIS A 538 1.31 -22.21 -43.69
CA HIS A 538 0.94 -22.31 -45.09
C HIS A 538 -0.35 -21.53 -45.30
#